data_AF-A0A3B8LHM6-F1
#
_entry.id   AF-A0A3B8LHM6-F1
#
_cell.length_a   1.000
_cell.length_b   1.000
_cell.length_c   1.000
_cell.angle_alpha   90.00
_cell.angle_beta   90.00
_cell.angle_gamma   90.00
#
_symmetry.space_group_name_H-M   'P 1'
#
loop_
_entity.id
_entity.type
_entity.pdbx_description
1 polymer ?
#
loop_
_entity_poly.entity_id
_entity_poly.type
_entity_poly.pdbx_seq_one_letter_code
_entity_poly.pdbx_strand_id
1 'polypeptide(L)'
;LARRFRDATPSALRGFLALISKAGDRVPALVPGLVRLCLGRNDEITEFSLLAFAAAKRSLRAHIDSILPGLETRAWTVKRAALTMILRSGVRTKRVFAWVVKRMLESKWQVRLEAVRVLGHRAFLGKEAISVLQQTRKDPSFAVKSAAYDILRPLGKWAK
;
A
#
# COMPACT_ATOMS: atom_id res chain seq x y z
N LEU A 1 -4.10 -2.40 26.84
CA LEU A 1 -4.17 -2.02 25.40
C LEU A 1 -4.20 -3.23 24.46
N ALA A 2 -3.24 -4.17 24.52
CA ALA A 2 -3.18 -5.34 23.61
C ALA A 2 -4.45 -6.23 23.59
N ARG A 3 -5.11 -6.47 24.74
CA ARG A 3 -6.38 -7.22 24.82
C ARG A 3 -7.53 -6.53 24.06
N ARG A 4 -7.57 -5.19 24.11
CA ARG A 4 -8.63 -4.37 23.50
C ARG A 4 -8.64 -4.43 21.97
N PHE A 5 -7.53 -4.87 21.35
CA PHE A 5 -7.40 -5.04 19.91
C PHE A 5 -7.85 -6.41 19.40
N ARG A 6 -7.84 -7.42 20.26
CA ARG A 6 -8.20 -8.80 19.89
C ARG A 6 -9.71 -8.92 19.63
N ASP A 7 -10.50 -8.19 20.40
CA ASP A 7 -11.96 -8.29 20.43
C ASP A 7 -12.64 -6.99 19.92
N ALA A 8 -11.89 -6.11 19.25
CA ALA A 8 -12.41 -4.84 18.74
C ALA A 8 -13.34 -5.08 17.54
N THR A 9 -14.56 -4.52 17.59
CA THR A 9 -15.44 -4.45 16.43
C THR A 9 -14.83 -3.52 15.37
N PRO A 10 -15.16 -3.70 14.07
CA PRO A 10 -14.67 -2.82 13.01
C PRO A 10 -14.96 -1.33 13.27
N SER A 11 -16.13 -1.02 13.84
CA SER A 11 -16.52 0.35 14.22
C SER A 11 -15.65 0.92 15.34
N ALA A 12 -15.36 0.12 16.38
CA ALA A 12 -14.45 0.53 17.45
C ALA A 12 -13.02 0.74 16.93
N LEU A 13 -12.60 -0.09 15.96
CA LEU A 13 -11.32 0.05 15.28
C LEU A 13 -11.27 1.34 14.47
N ARG A 14 -12.32 1.70 13.72
CA ARG A 14 -12.38 2.96 12.94
C ARG A 14 -12.18 4.20 13.82
N GLY A 15 -12.92 4.29 14.94
CA GLY A 15 -12.79 5.41 15.87
C GLY A 15 -11.39 5.49 16.47
N PHE A 16 -10.81 4.34 16.83
CA PHE A 16 -9.46 4.27 17.38
C PHE A 16 -8.37 4.60 16.35
N LEU A 17 -8.51 4.15 15.10
CA LEU A 17 -7.58 4.45 14.02
C LEU A 17 -7.66 5.91 13.58
N ALA A 18 -8.86 6.52 13.60
CA ALA A 18 -9.01 7.96 13.42
C ALA A 18 -8.32 8.75 14.54
N LEU A 19 -8.38 8.25 15.78
CA LEU A 19 -7.65 8.77 16.93
C LEU A 19 -6.13 8.65 16.75
N ILE A 20 -5.61 7.51 16.27
CA ILE A 20 -4.18 7.37 15.96
C ILE A 20 -3.77 8.32 14.83
N SER A 21 -4.59 8.44 13.79
CA SER A 21 -4.34 9.37 12.69
C SER A 21 -4.31 10.82 13.17
N LYS A 22 -5.12 11.19 14.17
CA LYS A 22 -5.13 12.52 14.81
C LYS A 22 -4.02 12.71 15.85
N ALA A 23 -3.65 11.65 16.58
CA ALA A 23 -2.66 11.70 17.65
C ALA A 23 -1.22 11.81 17.13
N GLY A 24 -0.99 11.54 15.84
CA GLY A 24 0.31 11.70 15.20
C GLY A 24 1.42 10.86 15.87
N ASP A 25 2.53 11.52 16.22
CA ASP A 25 3.74 10.89 16.76
C ASP A 25 3.61 10.37 18.19
N ARG A 26 2.50 10.66 18.89
CA ARG A 26 2.40 10.51 20.36
C ARG A 26 2.35 9.09 20.90
N VAL A 27 2.37 8.02 20.09
CA VAL A 27 2.43 6.67 20.68
C VAL A 27 3.25 5.65 19.87
N PRO A 28 4.59 5.67 20.01
CA PRO A 28 5.45 4.56 19.60
C PRO A 28 5.00 3.20 20.16
N ALA A 29 4.42 3.18 21.36
CA ALA A 29 3.92 1.97 22.03
C ALA A 29 2.74 1.27 21.31
N LEU A 30 2.07 1.92 20.35
CA LEU A 30 0.97 1.31 19.59
C LEU A 30 1.44 0.57 18.34
N VAL A 31 2.66 0.83 17.83
CA VAL A 31 3.17 0.25 16.58
C VAL A 31 3.12 -1.29 16.61
N PRO A 32 3.60 -1.99 17.67
CA PRO A 32 3.50 -3.45 17.71
C PRO A 32 2.06 -3.99 17.74
N GLY A 33 1.14 -3.24 18.35
CA GLY A 33 -0.30 -3.58 18.36
C GLY A 33 -0.90 -3.49 16.95
N LEU A 34 -0.60 -2.41 16.24
CA LEU A 34 -1.09 -2.16 14.89
C LEU A 34 -0.48 -3.12 13.86
N VAL A 35 0.81 -3.47 13.99
CA VAL A 35 1.45 -4.50 13.16
C VAL A 35 0.75 -5.85 13.31
N ARG A 36 0.36 -6.22 14.53
CA ARG A 36 -0.42 -7.46 14.77
C ARG A 36 -1.78 -7.44 14.08
N LEU A 37 -2.45 -6.29 14.02
CA LEU A 37 -3.71 -6.17 13.28
C LEU A 37 -3.52 -6.34 11.78
N CYS A 38 -2.43 -5.83 11.21
CA CYS A 38 -2.08 -6.07 9.80
C CYS A 38 -1.79 -7.54 9.49
N LEU A 39 -1.43 -8.35 10.50
CA LEU A 39 -1.17 -9.79 10.39
C LEU A 39 -2.40 -10.64 10.79
N GLY A 40 -3.47 -10.03 11.29
CA GLY A 40 -4.67 -10.73 11.75
C GLY A 40 -5.55 -11.23 10.60
N ARG A 41 -6.39 -12.26 10.81
CA ARG A 41 -7.15 -12.92 9.73
C ARG A 41 -8.35 -12.13 9.18
N ASN A 42 -8.75 -11.04 9.82
CA ASN A 42 -9.91 -10.25 9.40
C ASN A 42 -9.50 -9.18 8.38
N ASP A 43 -10.05 -9.25 7.17
CA ASP A 43 -9.70 -8.36 6.06
C ASP A 43 -10.11 -6.91 6.29
N GLU A 44 -11.27 -6.66 6.89
CA GLU A 44 -11.73 -5.31 7.22
C GLU A 44 -10.77 -4.64 8.22
N ILE A 45 -10.44 -5.35 9.30
CA ILE A 45 -9.48 -4.89 10.31
C ILE A 45 -8.09 -4.65 9.70
N THR A 46 -7.65 -5.55 8.81
CA THR A 46 -6.37 -5.45 8.12
C THR A 46 -6.33 -4.23 7.20
N GLU A 47 -7.36 -4.05 6.38
CA GLU A 47 -7.52 -2.90 5.48
C GLU A 47 -7.47 -1.59 6.25
N PHE A 48 -8.30 -1.44 7.29
CA PHE A 48 -8.33 -0.22 8.07
C PHE A 48 -6.99 0.07 8.75
N SER A 49 -6.32 -0.95 9.27
CA SER A 49 -5.01 -0.78 9.91
C SER A 49 -3.97 -0.24 8.91
N LEU A 50 -3.92 -0.80 7.69
CA LEU A 50 -3.02 -0.33 6.64
C LEU A 50 -3.33 1.12 6.22
N LEU A 51 -4.61 1.47 6.06
CA LEU A 51 -5.02 2.83 5.73
C LEU A 51 -4.66 3.83 6.83
N ALA A 52 -4.74 3.43 8.10
CA ALA A 52 -4.35 4.27 9.22
C ALA A 52 -2.84 4.54 9.25
N PHE A 53 -2.01 3.53 8.96
CA PHE A 53 -0.57 3.74 8.76
C PHE A 53 -0.30 4.70 7.61
N ALA A 54 -1.03 4.55 6.50
CA ALA A 54 -0.93 5.45 5.36
C ALA A 54 -1.31 6.90 5.73
N ALA A 55 -2.40 7.11 6.45
CA ALA A 55 -2.87 8.41 6.90
C ALA A 55 -1.90 9.10 7.87
N ALA A 56 -1.32 8.33 8.79
CA ALA A 56 -0.31 8.82 9.72
C ALA A 56 1.07 9.04 9.07
N LYS A 57 1.24 8.75 7.76
CA LYS A 57 2.54 8.72 7.06
C LYS A 57 3.60 7.89 7.79
N ARG A 58 3.18 6.91 8.60
CA ARG A 58 4.10 6.11 9.41
C ARG A 58 4.66 4.98 8.57
N SER A 59 5.96 4.80 8.72
CA SER A 59 6.67 3.75 8.01
C SER A 59 6.57 2.43 8.75
N LEU A 60 5.98 1.43 8.10
CA LEU A 60 6.13 0.04 8.50
C LEU A 60 7.47 -0.56 8.05
N ARG A 61 8.49 0.25 7.72
CA ARG A 61 9.77 -0.22 7.15
C ARG A 61 10.37 -1.40 7.89
N ALA A 62 10.39 -1.36 9.23
CA ALA A 62 10.95 -2.43 10.06
C ALA A 62 10.15 -3.75 10.00
N HIS A 63 8.88 -3.69 9.57
CA HIS A 63 7.96 -4.82 9.55
C HIS A 63 7.45 -5.18 8.16
N ILE A 64 7.75 -4.38 7.13
CA ILE A 64 7.17 -4.53 5.80
C ILE A 64 7.42 -5.92 5.23
N ASP A 65 8.63 -6.43 5.46
CA ASP A 65 9.07 -7.74 4.99
C ASP A 65 8.31 -8.89 5.67
N SER A 66 7.88 -8.71 6.92
CA SER A 66 7.03 -9.67 7.64
C SER A 66 5.55 -9.58 7.26
N ILE A 67 5.10 -8.40 6.82
CA ILE A 67 3.68 -8.14 6.51
C ILE A 67 3.34 -8.59 5.09
N LEU A 68 4.20 -8.31 4.09
CA LEU A 68 3.91 -8.57 2.68
C LEU A 68 3.45 -10.01 2.38
N PRO A 69 4.07 -11.08 2.93
CA PRO A 69 3.61 -12.45 2.68
C PRO A 69 2.15 -12.68 3.13
N GLY A 70 1.76 -12.10 4.27
CA GLY A 70 0.42 -12.22 4.83
C GLY A 70 -0.67 -11.48 4.04
N LEU A 71 -0.28 -10.66 3.05
CA LEU A 71 -1.18 -9.89 2.19
C LEU A 71 -1.46 -10.57 0.83
N GLU A 72 -0.72 -11.63 0.49
CA GLU A 72 -0.77 -12.26 -0.84
C GLU A 72 -2.15 -12.86 -1.17
N THR A 73 -2.79 -13.50 -0.19
CA THR A 73 -4.06 -14.21 -0.33
C THR A 73 -5.28 -13.37 0.08
N ARG A 74 -5.07 -12.11 0.41
CA ARG A 74 -6.12 -11.22 0.94
C ARG A 74 -7.05 -10.69 -0.14
N ALA A 75 -8.21 -10.19 0.29
CA ALA A 75 -9.11 -9.46 -0.58
C ALA A 75 -8.41 -8.29 -1.30
N TRP A 76 -8.93 -7.93 -2.47
CA TRP A 76 -8.37 -6.87 -3.30
C TRP A 76 -8.36 -5.51 -2.59
N THR A 77 -9.30 -5.25 -1.67
CA THR A 77 -9.37 -4.01 -0.90
C THR A 77 -8.18 -3.87 0.06
N VAL A 78 -7.81 -4.97 0.72
CA VAL A 78 -6.62 -5.06 1.59
C VAL A 78 -5.34 -4.83 0.78
N LYS A 79 -5.20 -5.48 -0.38
CA LYS A 79 -4.04 -5.29 -1.26
C LYS A 79 -3.91 -3.84 -1.73
N ARG A 80 -5.02 -3.20 -2.10
CA ARG A 80 -5.06 -1.78 -2.45
C ARG A 80 -4.64 -0.90 -1.26
N ALA A 81 -5.16 -1.15 -0.06
CA ALA A 81 -4.77 -0.40 1.14
C ALA A 81 -3.28 -0.56 1.48
N ALA A 82 -2.70 -1.75 1.25
CA ALA A 82 -1.28 -1.97 1.40
C ALA A 82 -0.45 -1.13 0.41
N LEU A 83 -0.87 -1.05 -0.86
CA LEU A 83 -0.23 -0.18 -1.86
C LEU A 83 -0.31 1.31 -1.46
N THR A 84 -1.47 1.76 -0.97
CA THR A 84 -1.63 3.13 -0.45
C THR A 84 -0.71 3.41 0.74
N MET A 85 -0.57 2.45 1.65
CA MET A 85 0.38 2.54 2.77
C MET A 85 1.83 2.59 2.29
N ILE A 86 2.22 1.75 1.32
CA ILE A 86 3.56 1.76 0.72
C ILE A 86 3.84 3.12 0.07
N LEU A 87 2.91 3.63 -0.73
CA LEU A 87 3.02 4.93 -1.40
C LEU A 87 3.27 6.05 -0.39
N ARG A 88 2.45 6.11 0.67
CA ARG A 88 2.52 7.20 1.67
C ARG A 88 3.68 7.07 2.64
N SER A 89 4.16 5.86 2.90
CA SER A 89 5.29 5.61 3.81
C SER A 89 6.66 5.77 3.17
N GLY A 90 6.74 5.78 1.83
CA GLY A 90 8.01 5.90 1.09
C GLY A 90 8.98 4.73 1.31
N VAL A 91 8.50 3.57 1.77
CA VAL A 91 9.35 2.40 2.00
C VAL A 91 9.76 1.81 0.66
N ARG A 92 11.07 1.79 0.38
CA ARG A 92 11.62 1.28 -0.87
C ARG A 92 12.64 0.17 -0.61
N THR A 93 12.20 -1.07 -0.71
CA THR A 93 13.09 -2.25 -0.69
C THR A 93 12.89 -3.06 -1.97
N LYS A 94 13.85 -3.90 -2.34
CA LYS A 94 13.72 -4.83 -3.48
C LYS A 94 12.47 -5.72 -3.34
N ARG A 95 12.16 -6.18 -2.12
CA ARG A 95 10.98 -6.99 -1.83
C ARG A 95 9.69 -6.21 -2.03
N VAL A 96 9.62 -4.96 -1.57
CA VAL A 96 8.47 -4.07 -1.82
C VAL A 96 8.29 -3.83 -3.30
N PHE A 97 9.37 -3.54 -4.04
CA PHE A 97 9.30 -3.35 -5.49
C PHE A 97 8.73 -4.59 -6.19
N ALA A 98 9.27 -5.78 -5.91
CA ALA A 98 8.79 -7.03 -6.49
C ALA A 98 7.31 -7.28 -6.16
N TRP A 99 6.89 -7.00 -4.92
CA TRP A 99 5.51 -7.14 -4.50
C TRP A 99 4.55 -6.21 -5.24
N VAL A 100 4.96 -4.95 -5.44
CA VAL A 100 4.21 -3.93 -6.21
C VAL A 100 4.12 -4.34 -7.68
N VAL A 101 5.23 -4.76 -8.30
CA VAL A 101 5.22 -5.24 -9.70
C VAL A 101 4.27 -6.42 -9.87
N LYS A 102 4.25 -7.37 -8.92
CA LYS A 102 3.28 -8.49 -8.94
C LYS A 102 1.82 -8.00 -8.90
N ARG A 103 1.53 -6.87 -8.24
CA ARG A 103 0.17 -6.29 -8.21
C ARG A 103 -0.28 -5.70 -9.54
N MET A 104 0.63 -5.47 -10.48
CA MET A 104 0.31 -5.05 -11.85
C MET A 104 -0.44 -6.13 -12.65
N LEU A 105 -0.48 -7.37 -12.14
CA LEU A 105 -1.15 -8.51 -12.78
C LEU A 105 -2.48 -8.87 -12.09
N GLU A 106 -2.91 -8.11 -11.09
CA GLU A 106 -4.14 -8.41 -10.34
C GLU A 106 -5.39 -8.18 -11.21
N SER A 107 -6.42 -9.00 -11.04
CA SER A 107 -7.65 -8.93 -11.84
C SER A 107 -8.41 -7.61 -11.63
N LYS A 108 -8.40 -7.09 -10.39
CA LYS A 108 -9.06 -5.84 -10.02
C LYS A 108 -8.22 -4.62 -10.44
N TRP A 109 -8.77 -3.82 -11.35
CA TRP A 109 -8.08 -2.65 -11.90
C TRP A 109 -7.70 -1.61 -10.83
N GLN A 110 -8.45 -1.53 -9.72
CA GLN A 110 -8.14 -0.62 -8.62
C GLN A 110 -6.80 -0.95 -7.94
N VAL A 111 -6.45 -2.25 -7.89
CA VAL A 111 -5.17 -2.70 -7.34
C VAL A 111 -4.04 -2.35 -8.31
N ARG A 112 -4.24 -2.62 -9.60
CA ARG A 112 -3.26 -2.26 -10.65
C ARG A 112 -3.01 -0.75 -10.71
N LEU A 113 -4.07 0.07 -10.63
CA LEU A 113 -3.97 1.53 -10.63
C LEU A 113 -3.14 2.03 -9.44
N GLU A 114 -3.37 1.49 -8.25
CA GLU A 114 -2.60 1.90 -7.08
C GLU A 114 -1.14 1.44 -7.18
N ALA A 115 -0.87 0.29 -7.81
CA ALA A 115 0.49 -0.17 -8.09
C ALA A 115 1.21 0.75 -9.09
N VAL A 116 0.52 1.21 -10.14
CA VAL A 116 1.02 2.24 -11.07
C VAL A 116 1.41 3.51 -10.32
N ARG A 117 0.57 3.99 -9.40
CA ARG A 117 0.87 5.18 -8.59
C ARG A 117 2.09 4.99 -7.70
N VAL A 118 2.24 3.81 -7.08
CA VAL A 118 3.43 3.48 -6.30
C VAL A 118 4.68 3.52 -7.16
N LEU A 119 4.68 2.86 -8.33
CA LEU A 119 5.83 2.83 -9.24
C LEU A 119 6.15 4.20 -9.84
N GLY A 120 5.13 5.02 -10.09
CA GLY A 120 5.27 6.39 -10.59
C GLY A 120 5.73 7.40 -9.56
N HIS A 121 5.67 7.06 -8.27
CA HIS A 121 6.14 7.94 -7.22
C HIS A 121 7.65 8.13 -7.32
N ARG A 122 8.14 9.37 -7.10
CA ARG A 122 9.57 9.74 -7.23
C ARG A 122 10.53 8.79 -6.50
N ALA A 123 10.10 8.25 -5.36
CA ALA A 123 10.91 7.28 -4.62
C ALA A 123 11.16 5.97 -5.39
N PHE A 124 10.18 5.50 -6.17
CA PHE A 124 10.20 4.22 -6.89
C PHE A 124 10.51 4.35 -8.38
N LEU A 125 10.43 5.56 -8.95
CA LEU A 125 10.57 5.82 -10.37
C LEU A 125 12.03 5.68 -10.84
N GLY A 126 12.48 4.44 -11.04
CA GLY A 126 13.76 4.05 -11.65
C GLY A 126 13.58 3.35 -13.00
N LYS A 127 14.69 2.87 -13.59
CA LYS A 127 14.69 2.22 -14.91
C LYS A 127 13.74 1.01 -15.00
N GLU A 128 13.75 0.16 -13.98
CA GLU A 128 12.87 -1.01 -13.92
C GLU A 128 11.40 -0.60 -13.79
N ALA A 129 11.09 0.41 -12.96
CA ALA A 129 9.74 0.94 -12.81
C ALA A 129 9.21 1.51 -14.13
N ILE A 130 10.05 2.27 -14.84
CA ILE A 130 9.73 2.82 -16.17
C ILE A 130 9.38 1.70 -17.14
N SER A 131 10.18 0.63 -17.19
CA SER A 131 9.92 -0.52 -18.09
C SER A 131 8.56 -1.17 -17.80
N VAL A 132 8.22 -1.38 -16.53
CA VAL A 132 6.92 -1.92 -16.12
C VAL A 132 5.77 -0.95 -16.50
N LEU A 133 5.95 0.35 -16.28
CA LEU A 133 4.96 1.37 -16.62
C LEU A 133 4.74 1.48 -18.14
N GLN A 134 5.78 1.28 -18.96
CA GLN A 134 5.64 1.26 -20.42
C GLN A 134 4.74 0.12 -20.89
N GLN A 135 4.90 -1.08 -20.31
CA GLN A 135 4.03 -2.22 -20.61
C GLN A 135 2.58 -1.96 -20.20
N THR A 136 2.38 -1.17 -19.14
CA THR A 136 1.05 -0.83 -18.59
C THR A 136 0.18 0.02 -19.53
N ARG A 137 0.76 0.62 -20.58
CA ARG A 137 -0.01 1.31 -21.62
C ARG A 137 -1.01 0.41 -22.35
N LYS A 138 -0.79 -0.91 -22.30
CA LYS A 138 -1.67 -1.94 -22.88
C LYS A 138 -2.73 -2.45 -21.90
N ASP A 139 -2.81 -1.91 -20.68
CA ASP A 139 -3.80 -2.34 -19.68
C ASP A 139 -5.23 -2.15 -20.20
N PRO A 140 -6.14 -3.12 -19.99
CA PRO A 140 -7.53 -3.01 -20.46
C PRO A 140 -8.30 -1.87 -19.77
N SER A 141 -7.90 -1.47 -18.56
CA SER A 141 -8.55 -0.37 -17.84
C SER A 141 -8.03 0.98 -18.31
N PHE A 142 -8.97 1.85 -18.73
CA PHE A 142 -8.65 3.22 -19.10
C PHE A 142 -7.95 4.01 -17.98
N ALA A 143 -8.40 3.86 -16.74
CA ALA A 143 -7.80 4.55 -15.59
C ALA A 143 -6.33 4.14 -15.38
N VAL A 144 -6.02 2.85 -15.55
CA VAL A 144 -4.67 2.31 -15.36
C VAL A 144 -3.72 2.79 -16.45
N LYS A 145 -4.12 2.66 -17.73
CA LYS A 145 -3.28 3.11 -18.86
C LYS A 145 -3.10 4.63 -18.89
N SER A 146 -4.14 5.40 -18.52
CA SER A 146 -4.05 6.87 -18.41
C SER A 146 -3.04 7.27 -17.34
N ALA A 147 -3.10 6.66 -16.15
CA ALA A 147 -2.15 6.95 -15.08
C ALA A 147 -0.70 6.65 -15.50
N ALA A 148 -0.47 5.52 -16.18
CA ALA A 148 0.85 5.19 -16.71
C ALA A 148 1.33 6.21 -17.75
N TYR A 149 0.45 6.69 -18.63
CA TYR A 149 0.76 7.75 -19.58
C TYR A 149 1.14 9.06 -18.87
N ASP A 150 0.37 9.48 -17.87
CA ASP A 150 0.60 10.72 -17.13
C ASP A 150 1.95 10.72 -16.39
N ILE A 151 2.35 9.56 -15.84
CA ILE A 151 3.64 9.37 -15.19
C ILE A 151 4.79 9.41 -16.21
N LEU A 152 4.60 8.76 -17.36
CA LEU A 152 5.66 8.58 -18.36
C LEU A 152 5.84 9.80 -19.27
N ARG A 153 4.78 10.55 -19.56
CA ARG A 153 4.80 11.69 -20.49
C ARG A 153 5.88 12.73 -20.17
N PRO A 154 6.08 13.17 -18.91
CA PRO A 154 7.14 14.12 -18.55
C PRO A 154 8.56 13.56 -18.74
N LEU A 155 8.72 12.24 -18.84
CA LEU A 155 10.04 11.59 -18.98
C LEU A 155 10.54 11.57 -20.44
N GLY A 156 9.71 11.98 -21.41
CA GLY A 156 10.11 12.12 -22.81
C GLY A 156 10.76 10.86 -23.39
N LYS A 157 12.01 10.95 -23.86
CA LYS A 157 12.74 9.82 -24.47
C LYS A 157 12.95 8.63 -23.52
N TRP A 158 12.95 8.87 -22.22
CA TRP A 158 13.10 7.81 -21.21
C TRP A 158 11.85 6.95 -21.06
N ALA A 159 10.72 7.40 -21.63
CA ALA A 159 9.47 6.67 -21.67
C ALA A 159 9.17 6.00 -23.03
N LYS A 160 10.11 6.06 -23.99
CA LYS A 160 10.01 5.39 -25.29
C LYS A 160 10.51 3.95 -25.23
#